data_AF-A0A9P0B8R6-F1
#
_entry.id   AF-A0A9P0B8R6-F1
#
_cell.length_a   1.000
_cell.length_b   1.000
_cell.length_c   1.000
_cell.angle_alpha   90.00
_cell.angle_beta   90.00
_cell.angle_gamma   90.00
#
_symmetry.space_group_name_H-M   'P 1'
#
loop_
_entity.id
_entity.type
_entity.pdbx_description
1 polymer ?
#
loop_
_entity_poly.entity_id
_entity_poly.type
_entity_poly.pdbx_seq_one_letter_code
_entity_poly.pdbx_strand_id
1 'polypeptide(L)'
;MPPKAKKGGGVVIDGVDTTSMTREQLEVFCLRIKEENDREREERNFFQMERDKIRTFWEITKNELEEHRAKLRNKDRQIEEAAEKNEAELKFYRQKVKHLQYEHQNDLTEAEAEALVALKNAEDAHNEEERELLKDKKDLKQLGRDKDFAHQDQIKALKLEFSENVSQARTEFEEKAKVLENKYERKFNELKTELNTKHNMEIAEIEERKNTQITELTKHHDNVFSEMKNYYNDITLNNLALISALKDQMDTLRSQNQRLSRQVSDLTAQNKALQEPLEKALKDAAEYKRQLQNYEKDKISLLNTKAKLAQTKKELSDLIWANDALELRFGKLETEKNELQDRFVKAILEVQQKTGMKNILLQKRINTLTDLSEQREVVLGDLAVAAKKMPENKKLQQILASKNALISDLEYELARLSKAHDDVISSYEEKLLAYGIPIEELGFEPLRFRANGQGGISKGPAGLVTQNK
;
A
#
# COMPACT_ATOMS: atom_id res chain seq x y z
N MET A 1 112.04 125.60 30.36
CA MET A 1 112.29 126.55 29.26
C MET A 1 110.97 127.20 28.86
N PRO A 2 110.79 128.52 28.99
CA PRO A 2 109.76 129.25 28.23
C PRO A 2 110.25 129.39 26.77
N PRO A 3 109.39 129.59 25.75
CA PRO A 3 108.56 130.81 25.60
C PRO A 3 107.18 130.51 24.92
N LYS A 4 106.25 131.41 24.58
CA LYS A 4 106.26 132.84 24.25
C LYS A 4 104.80 133.32 24.23
N ALA A 5 104.52 134.50 24.79
CA ALA A 5 103.23 135.18 24.64
C ALA A 5 103.03 135.68 23.20
N LYS A 6 101.78 135.63 22.69
CA LYS A 6 101.34 136.50 21.59
C LYS A 6 99.86 136.87 21.72
N LYS A 7 99.69 138.19 21.91
CA LYS A 7 98.58 139.12 21.63
C LYS A 7 97.30 138.57 21.00
N GLY A 8 96.18 138.99 21.57
CA GLY A 8 94.82 138.70 21.13
C GLY A 8 94.45 139.18 19.73
N GLY A 9 93.45 138.50 19.17
CA GLY A 9 92.76 138.82 17.93
C GLY A 9 91.46 138.01 17.85
N GLY A 10 90.38 138.69 17.43
CA GLY A 10 89.20 138.13 16.76
C GLY A 10 88.31 137.15 17.53
N VAL A 11 87.08 137.55 17.86
CA VAL A 11 86.00 136.57 18.17
C VAL A 11 85.53 135.99 16.83
N VAL A 12 85.93 134.76 16.53
CA VAL A 12 85.47 134.01 15.35
C VAL A 12 84.26 133.18 15.77
N ILE A 13 83.11 133.43 15.17
CA ILE A 13 81.88 132.64 15.37
C ILE A 13 81.52 132.05 14.00
N ASP A 14 81.37 130.72 13.96
CA ASP A 14 81.10 129.92 12.75
C ASP A 14 82.07 130.20 11.58
N GLY A 15 83.37 130.21 11.88
CA GLY A 15 84.43 130.35 10.86
C GLY A 15 84.61 131.76 10.27
N VAL A 16 83.86 132.77 10.73
CA VAL A 16 83.94 134.17 10.26
C VAL A 16 84.45 135.11 11.37
N ASP A 17 85.42 135.98 11.04
CA ASP A 17 86.01 136.97 11.96
C ASP A 17 85.09 138.19 12.12
N THR A 18 84.49 138.35 13.30
CA THR A 18 83.46 139.36 13.58
C THR A 18 84.01 140.77 13.83
N THR A 19 85.34 140.95 13.84
CA THR A 19 85.98 142.21 14.26
C THR A 19 86.05 143.31 13.19
N SER A 20 85.74 143.00 11.93
CA SER A 20 85.76 143.94 10.79
C SER A 20 84.37 144.25 10.21
N MET A 21 83.30 143.74 10.83
CA MET A 21 81.93 143.92 10.36
C MET A 21 81.25 145.14 10.99
N THR A 22 80.53 145.93 10.19
CA THR A 22 79.67 147.02 10.69
C THR A 22 78.44 146.44 11.43
N ARG A 23 77.80 147.23 12.30
CA ARG A 23 76.66 146.79 13.13
C ARG A 23 75.56 146.08 12.33
N GLU A 24 75.23 146.59 11.14
CA GLU A 24 74.24 145.99 10.24
C GLU A 24 74.69 144.63 9.69
N GLN A 25 75.98 144.45 9.41
CA GLN A 25 76.54 143.18 8.93
C GLN A 25 76.56 142.11 10.04
N LEU A 26 76.79 142.51 11.29
CA LEU A 26 76.66 141.61 12.45
C LEU A 26 75.21 141.21 12.72
N GLU A 27 74.25 142.10 12.51
CA GLU A 27 72.81 141.78 12.63
C GLU A 27 72.37 140.77 11.55
N VAL A 28 72.81 140.94 10.30
CA VAL A 28 72.54 139.97 9.22
C VAL A 28 73.23 138.61 9.48
N PHE A 29 74.45 138.60 10.00
CA PHE A 29 75.15 137.37 10.35
C PHE A 29 74.48 136.64 11.53
N CYS A 30 74.04 137.38 12.56
CA CYS A 30 73.27 136.83 13.67
C CYS A 30 71.91 136.26 13.22
N LEU A 31 71.25 136.90 12.25
CA LEU A 31 70.01 136.38 11.66
C LEU A 31 70.26 135.09 10.88
N ARG A 32 71.34 135.02 10.08
CA ARG A 32 71.71 133.79 9.36
C ARG A 32 72.01 132.63 10.29
N ILE A 33 72.83 132.84 11.33
CA ILE A 33 73.12 131.79 12.32
C ILE A 33 71.86 131.38 13.08
N LYS A 34 70.94 132.31 13.38
CA LYS A 34 69.64 131.97 13.96
C LYS A 34 68.81 131.09 13.01
N GLU A 35 68.70 131.48 11.74
CA GLU A 35 67.99 130.70 10.72
C GLU A 35 68.61 129.31 10.51
N GLU A 36 69.93 129.18 10.53
CA GLU A 36 70.62 127.89 10.47
C GLU A 36 70.40 127.07 11.74
N ASN A 37 70.44 127.68 12.93
CA ASN A 37 70.13 126.99 14.18
C ASN A 37 68.67 126.52 14.21
N ASP A 38 67.74 127.32 13.71
CA ASP A 38 66.33 126.99 13.61
C ASP A 38 66.10 125.86 12.61
N ARG A 39 66.78 125.88 11.45
CA ARG A 39 66.75 124.78 10.47
C ARG A 39 67.33 123.49 11.05
N GLU A 40 68.47 123.55 11.72
CA GLU A 40 69.06 122.38 12.39
C GLU A 40 68.16 121.84 13.51
N ARG A 41 67.43 122.71 14.22
CA ARG A 41 66.42 122.30 15.21
C ARG A 41 65.23 121.61 14.56
N GLU A 42 64.73 122.14 13.44
CA GLU A 42 63.65 121.53 12.66
C GLU A 42 64.08 120.15 12.11
N GLU A 43 65.28 120.03 11.56
CA GLU A 43 65.83 118.77 11.07
C GLU A 43 66.01 117.77 12.21
N ARG A 44 66.57 118.18 13.36
CA ARG A 44 66.69 117.32 14.54
C ARG A 44 65.32 116.83 15.01
N ASN A 45 64.32 117.72 15.06
CA ASN A 45 62.95 117.36 15.44
C ASN A 45 62.33 116.39 14.43
N PHE A 46 62.54 116.60 13.13
CA PHE A 46 62.07 115.71 12.07
C PHE A 46 62.70 114.31 12.20
N PHE A 47 64.03 114.23 12.31
CA PHE A 47 64.72 112.94 12.48
C PHE A 47 64.37 112.27 13.81
N GLN A 48 64.09 113.04 14.86
CA GLN A 48 63.59 112.51 16.12
C GLN A 48 62.20 111.88 15.95
N MET A 49 61.27 112.57 15.29
CA MET A 49 59.94 112.02 14.98
C MET A 49 60.03 110.78 14.08
N GLU A 50 60.86 110.78 13.05
CA GLU A 50 61.04 109.63 12.16
C GLU A 50 61.65 108.44 12.89
N ARG A 51 62.67 108.66 13.73
CA ARG A 51 63.24 107.62 14.59
C ARG A 51 62.19 107.04 15.54
N ASP A 52 61.39 107.90 16.17
CA ASP A 52 60.36 107.47 17.11
C ASP A 52 59.23 106.71 16.37
N LYS A 53 58.83 107.14 15.17
CA LYS A 53 57.92 106.39 14.28
C LYS A 53 58.47 105.02 13.91
N ILE A 54 59.72 104.95 13.44
CA ILE A 54 60.38 103.67 13.09
C ILE A 54 60.43 102.76 14.32
N ARG A 55 60.72 103.32 15.50
CA ARG A 55 60.72 102.57 16.76
C ARG A 55 59.32 102.03 17.07
N THR A 56 58.26 102.83 16.93
CA THR A 56 56.89 102.35 17.14
C THR A 56 56.50 101.26 16.15
N PHE A 57 56.83 101.39 14.86
CA PHE A 57 56.57 100.34 13.88
C PHE A 57 57.38 99.08 14.17
N TRP A 58 58.63 99.21 14.60
CA TRP A 58 59.44 98.08 14.99
C TRP A 58 58.86 97.38 16.24
N GLU A 59 58.41 98.13 17.25
CA GLU A 59 57.77 97.58 18.44
C GLU A 59 56.44 96.89 18.09
N ILE A 60 55.60 97.49 17.23
CA ILE A 60 54.34 96.88 16.76
C ILE A 60 54.61 95.59 15.99
N THR A 61 55.45 95.65 14.96
CA THR A 61 55.76 94.46 14.12
C THR A 61 56.46 93.36 14.91
N LYS A 62 57.29 93.71 15.90
CA LYS A 62 57.87 92.75 16.84
C LYS A 62 56.78 92.11 17.71
N ASN A 63 55.86 92.89 18.27
CA ASN A 63 54.74 92.37 19.07
C ASN A 63 53.81 91.48 18.24
N GLU A 64 53.47 91.89 17.02
CA GLU A 64 52.67 91.10 16.08
C GLU A 64 53.36 89.78 15.72
N LEU A 65 54.68 89.81 15.47
CA LEU A 65 55.46 88.59 15.24
C LEU A 65 55.45 87.67 16.45
N GLU A 66 55.61 88.22 17.66
CA GLU A 66 55.54 87.45 18.91
C GLU A 66 54.13 86.85 19.12
N GLU A 67 53.07 87.61 18.81
CA GLU A 67 51.68 87.15 18.87
C GLU A 67 51.41 86.03 17.85
N HIS A 68 51.84 86.18 16.60
CA HIS A 68 51.71 85.14 15.58
C HIS A 68 52.50 83.88 15.93
N ARG A 69 53.71 84.02 16.47
CA ARG A 69 54.49 82.89 17.00
C ARG A 69 53.79 82.21 18.18
N ALA A 70 53.13 82.97 19.05
CA ALA A 70 52.32 82.40 20.13
C ALA A 70 51.09 81.65 19.59
N LYS A 71 50.37 82.23 18.61
CA LYS A 71 49.23 81.58 17.93
C LYS A 71 49.64 80.29 17.24
N LEU A 72 50.79 80.28 16.55
CA LEU A 72 51.30 79.10 15.87
C LEU A 72 51.60 77.97 16.87
N ARG A 73 52.31 78.28 17.97
CA ARG A 73 52.54 77.32 19.06
C ARG A 73 51.25 76.78 19.67
N ASN A 74 50.24 77.63 19.86
CA ASN A 74 48.94 77.18 20.35
C ASN A 74 48.23 76.28 19.34
N LYS A 75 48.37 76.53 18.04
CA LYS A 75 47.79 75.68 16.99
C LYS A 75 48.51 74.34 16.89
N ASP A 76 49.83 74.32 16.98
CA ASP A 76 50.61 73.09 17.04
C ASP A 76 50.20 72.24 18.26
N ARG A 77 50.04 72.87 19.43
CA ARG A 77 49.51 72.19 20.63
C ARG A 77 48.09 71.64 20.42
N GLN A 78 47.20 72.39 19.77
CA GLN A 78 45.85 71.90 19.45
C GLN A 78 45.87 70.71 18.51
N ILE A 79 46.80 70.68 17.55
CA ILE A 79 46.98 69.55 16.63
C ILE A 79 47.49 68.32 17.40
N GLU A 80 48.48 68.50 18.27
CA GLU A 80 48.99 67.44 19.16
C GLU A 80 47.87 66.86 20.05
N GLU A 81 47.12 67.72 20.75
CA GLU A 81 46.01 67.28 21.60
C GLU A 81 44.90 66.55 20.83
N ALA A 82 44.60 66.99 19.60
CA ALA A 82 43.63 66.31 18.74
C ALA A 82 44.15 64.96 18.24
N ALA A 83 45.44 64.87 17.92
CA ALA A 83 46.08 63.61 17.53
C ALA A 83 46.11 62.60 18.70
N GLU A 84 46.45 63.04 19.91
CA GLU A 84 46.43 62.22 21.12
C GLU A 84 45.02 61.71 21.44
N LYS A 85 44.00 62.57 21.34
CA LYS A 85 42.58 62.17 21.50
C LYS A 85 42.17 61.12 20.48
N ASN A 86 42.47 61.35 19.21
CA ASN A 86 42.16 60.39 18.15
C ASN A 86 42.89 59.06 18.36
N GLU A 87 44.17 59.08 18.77
CA GLU A 87 44.91 57.85 19.08
C GLU A 87 44.27 57.08 20.25
N ALA A 88 43.83 57.79 21.30
CA ALA A 88 43.13 57.19 22.43
C ALA A 88 41.78 56.57 22.02
N GLU A 89 40.97 57.28 21.22
CA GLU A 89 39.72 56.77 20.66
C GLU A 89 39.97 55.54 19.79
N LEU A 90 40.99 55.58 18.93
CA LEU A 90 41.32 54.47 18.05
C LEU A 90 41.79 53.23 18.82
N LYS A 91 42.51 53.42 19.95
CA LYS A 91 42.84 52.33 20.89
C LYS A 91 41.58 51.76 21.55
N PHE A 92 40.67 52.61 22.01
CA PHE A 92 39.40 52.19 22.61
C PHE A 92 38.54 51.40 21.61
N TYR A 93 38.36 51.89 20.39
CA TYR A 93 37.61 51.19 19.35
C TYR A 93 38.28 49.88 18.94
N ARG A 94 39.61 49.83 18.84
CA ARG A 94 40.34 48.57 18.63
C ARG A 94 40.06 47.56 19.73
N GLN A 95 40.06 47.98 20.99
CA GLN A 95 39.75 47.09 22.11
C GLN A 95 38.29 46.63 22.08
N LYS A 96 37.35 47.53 21.76
CA LYS A 96 35.92 47.20 21.61
C LYS A 96 35.69 46.18 20.50
N VAL A 97 36.35 46.32 19.35
CA VAL A 97 36.27 45.34 18.26
C VAL A 97 36.83 43.99 18.68
N LYS A 98 37.98 43.96 19.38
CA LYS A 98 38.55 42.70 19.90
C LYS A 98 37.60 42.00 20.89
N HIS A 99 36.98 42.77 21.78
CA HIS A 99 36.03 42.22 22.74
C HIS A 99 34.79 41.65 22.04
N LEU A 100 34.19 42.40 21.09
CA LEU A 100 33.05 41.92 20.30
C LEU A 100 33.40 40.67 19.49
N GLN A 101 34.59 40.59 18.91
CA GLN A 101 35.05 39.38 18.21
C GLN A 101 35.19 38.18 19.16
N TYR A 102 35.69 38.40 20.37
CA TYR A 102 35.80 37.36 21.38
C TYR A 102 34.42 36.89 21.86
N GLU A 103 33.50 37.82 22.14
CA GLU A 103 32.11 37.50 22.50
C GLU A 103 31.42 36.72 21.39
N HIS A 104 31.47 37.19 20.14
CA HIS A 104 30.88 36.47 19.01
C HIS A 104 31.48 35.07 18.84
N GLN A 105 32.80 34.92 19.02
CA GLN A 105 33.44 33.61 18.93
C GLN A 105 32.96 32.70 20.08
N ASN A 106 32.82 33.24 21.30
CA ASN A 106 32.34 32.49 22.45
C ASN A 106 30.87 32.06 22.26
N ASP A 107 30.00 32.99 21.85
CA ASP A 107 28.59 32.72 21.55
C ASP A 107 28.44 31.66 20.46
N LEU A 108 29.28 31.72 19.41
CA LEU A 108 29.31 30.71 18.36
C LEU A 108 29.71 29.34 18.93
N THR A 109 30.78 29.27 19.74
CA THR A 109 31.21 27.99 20.33
C THR A 109 30.19 27.43 21.32
N GLU A 110 29.49 28.29 22.06
CA GLU A 110 28.42 27.90 22.98
C GLU A 110 27.21 27.35 22.20
N ALA A 111 26.77 28.05 21.15
CA ALA A 111 25.70 27.58 20.28
C ALA A 111 26.04 26.25 19.57
N GLU A 112 27.29 26.08 19.13
CA GLU A 112 27.76 24.81 18.56
C GLU A 112 27.74 23.68 19.61
N ALA A 113 28.18 23.94 20.84
CA ALA A 113 28.15 22.97 21.93
C ALA A 113 26.71 22.59 22.32
N GLU A 114 25.81 23.57 22.44
CA GLU A 114 24.39 23.34 22.72
C GLU A 114 23.73 22.52 21.61
N ALA A 115 24.01 22.83 20.35
CA ALA A 115 23.49 22.08 19.21
C ALA A 115 23.97 20.62 19.20
N LEU A 116 25.24 20.37 19.53
CA LEU A 116 25.78 19.02 19.64
C LEU A 116 25.15 18.23 20.80
N VAL A 117 24.96 18.86 21.96
CA VAL A 117 24.28 18.23 23.10
C VAL A 117 22.82 17.93 22.77
N ALA A 118 22.10 18.86 22.13
CA ALA A 118 20.72 18.66 21.70
C ALA A 118 20.60 17.50 20.70
N LEU A 119 21.51 17.43 19.72
CA LEU A 119 21.56 16.33 18.75
C LEU A 119 21.84 15.00 19.44
N LYS A 120 22.76 14.97 20.40
CA LYS A 120 23.08 13.76 21.15
C LYS A 120 21.91 13.27 21.99
N ASN A 121 21.23 14.18 22.69
CA ASN A 121 20.03 13.85 23.47
C ASN A 121 18.91 13.30 22.57
N ALA A 122 18.72 13.88 21.37
CA ALA A 122 17.73 13.39 20.41
C ALA A 122 18.09 12.00 19.88
N GLU A 123 19.37 11.74 19.60
CA GLU A 123 19.86 10.42 19.20
C GLU A 123 19.65 9.38 20.32
N ASP A 124 19.99 9.72 21.56
CA ASP A 124 19.83 8.82 22.70
C ASP A 124 18.35 8.53 23.02
N ALA A 125 17.47 9.53 22.89
CA ALA A 125 16.02 9.34 23.02
C ALA A 125 15.47 8.40 21.93
N HIS A 126 15.85 8.62 20.67
CA HIS A 126 15.45 7.74 19.57
C HIS A 126 15.95 6.31 19.76
N ASN A 127 17.19 6.15 20.22
CA ASN A 127 17.77 4.83 20.49
C ASN A 127 17.02 4.10 21.62
N GLU A 128 16.55 4.80 22.64
CA GLU A 128 15.76 4.21 23.71
C GLU A 128 14.36 3.80 23.22
N GLU A 129 13.68 4.67 22.46
CA GLU A 129 12.40 4.33 21.80
C GLU A 129 12.54 3.10 20.89
N GLU A 130 13.62 3.00 20.11
CA GLU A 130 13.89 1.85 19.25
C GLU A 130 14.06 0.56 20.07
N ARG A 131 14.78 0.63 21.21
CA ARG A 131 14.93 -0.53 22.11
C ARG A 131 13.60 -0.97 22.72
N GLU A 132 12.77 -0.03 23.14
CA GLU A 132 11.43 -0.31 23.66
C GLU A 132 10.56 -0.98 22.59
N LEU A 133 10.52 -0.42 21.37
CA LEU A 133 9.78 -1.02 20.25
C LEU A 133 10.29 -2.43 19.90
N LEU A 134 11.60 -2.66 19.95
CA LEU A 134 12.17 -3.99 19.72
C LEU A 134 11.80 -4.98 20.83
N LYS A 135 11.69 -4.53 22.08
CA LYS A 135 11.22 -5.33 23.20
C LYS A 135 9.74 -5.67 23.05
N ASP A 136 8.90 -4.67 22.81
CA ASP A 136 7.46 -4.85 22.57
C ASP A 136 7.19 -5.79 21.40
N LYS A 137 7.95 -5.68 20.32
CA LYS A 137 7.88 -6.59 19.18
C LYS A 137 8.20 -8.04 19.56
N LYS A 138 9.18 -8.27 20.46
CA LYS A 138 9.51 -9.62 20.96
C LYS A 138 8.39 -10.14 21.86
N ASP A 139 7.90 -9.32 22.77
CA ASP A 139 6.86 -9.67 23.74
C ASP A 139 5.53 -9.98 23.03
N LEU A 140 5.14 -9.18 22.03
CA LEU A 140 3.97 -9.43 21.19
C LEU A 140 4.10 -10.72 20.36
N LYS A 141 5.30 -11.01 19.84
CA LYS A 141 5.55 -12.28 19.14
C LYS A 141 5.45 -13.48 20.07
N GLN A 142 5.94 -13.36 21.30
CA GLN A 142 5.83 -14.42 22.30
C GLN A 142 4.36 -14.63 22.70
N LEU A 143 3.64 -13.54 23.00
CA LEU A 143 2.21 -13.58 23.32
C LEU A 143 1.39 -14.22 22.17
N GLY A 144 1.74 -13.92 20.92
CA GLY A 144 1.12 -14.55 19.74
C GLY A 144 1.33 -16.07 19.74
N ARG A 145 2.58 -16.53 19.94
CA ARG A 145 2.88 -17.97 20.02
C ARG A 145 2.17 -18.65 21.18
N ASP A 146 2.13 -18.01 22.36
CA ASP A 146 1.48 -18.56 23.55
C ASP A 146 -0.03 -18.72 23.33
N LYS A 147 -0.66 -17.75 22.65
CA LYS A 147 -2.07 -17.84 22.23
C LYS A 147 -2.28 -18.97 21.21
N ASP A 148 -1.41 -19.09 20.21
CA ASP A 148 -1.50 -20.16 19.22
C ASP A 148 -1.38 -21.55 19.88
N PHE A 149 -0.44 -21.72 20.82
CA PHE A 149 -0.32 -22.95 21.60
C PHE A 149 -1.57 -23.23 22.44
N ALA A 150 -2.09 -22.23 23.14
CA ALA A 150 -3.32 -22.37 23.94
C ALA A 150 -4.52 -22.77 23.05
N HIS A 151 -4.67 -22.17 21.87
CA HIS A 151 -5.72 -22.54 20.92
C HIS A 151 -5.53 -23.95 20.35
N GLN A 152 -4.30 -24.35 20.05
CA GLN A 152 -4.02 -25.73 19.62
C GLN A 152 -4.39 -26.74 20.70
N ASP A 153 -4.10 -26.46 21.96
CA ASP A 153 -4.44 -27.35 23.07
C ASP A 153 -5.95 -27.39 23.34
N GLN A 154 -6.66 -26.26 23.20
CA GLN A 154 -8.13 -26.24 23.21
C GLN A 154 -8.72 -27.11 22.09
N ILE A 155 -8.20 -27.02 20.87
CA ILE A 155 -8.65 -27.85 19.74
C ILE A 155 -8.38 -29.34 20.01
N LYS A 156 -7.22 -29.68 20.57
CA LYS A 156 -6.91 -31.07 20.95
C LYS A 156 -7.87 -31.59 22.01
N ALA A 157 -8.15 -30.79 23.04
CA ALA A 157 -9.10 -31.14 24.10
C ALA A 157 -10.51 -31.39 23.53
N LEU A 158 -11.01 -30.49 22.68
CA LEU A 158 -12.32 -30.66 22.02
C LEU A 158 -12.37 -31.89 21.12
N LYS A 159 -11.28 -32.18 20.39
CA LYS A 159 -11.20 -33.40 19.56
C LYS A 159 -11.21 -34.67 20.41
N LEU A 160 -10.54 -34.66 21.55
CA LEU A 160 -10.53 -35.78 22.48
C LEU A 160 -11.92 -36.02 23.07
N GLU A 161 -12.57 -34.96 23.55
CA GLU A 161 -13.95 -35.01 24.06
C GLU A 161 -14.94 -35.51 23.01
N PHE A 162 -14.82 -35.01 21.77
CA PHE A 162 -15.65 -35.49 20.66
C PHE A 162 -15.40 -36.98 20.36
N SER A 163 -14.15 -37.43 20.37
CA SER A 163 -13.81 -38.85 20.18
C SER A 163 -14.39 -39.73 21.29
N GLU A 164 -14.37 -39.25 22.53
CA GLU A 164 -14.96 -39.94 23.68
C GLU A 164 -16.48 -40.04 23.53
N ASN A 165 -17.16 -38.93 23.21
CA ASN A 165 -18.60 -38.91 22.97
C ASN A 165 -19.02 -39.84 21.81
N VAL A 166 -18.25 -39.87 20.72
CA VAL A 166 -18.50 -40.80 19.61
C VAL A 166 -18.30 -42.25 20.04
N SER A 167 -17.28 -42.53 20.86
CA SER A 167 -17.05 -43.88 21.39
C SER A 167 -18.21 -44.32 22.29
N GLN A 168 -18.64 -43.46 23.23
CA GLN A 168 -19.77 -43.72 24.11
C GLN A 168 -21.05 -43.99 23.31
N ALA A 169 -21.36 -43.14 22.32
CA ALA A 169 -22.52 -43.35 21.45
C ALA A 169 -22.46 -44.67 20.69
N ARG A 170 -21.28 -45.06 20.17
CA ARG A 170 -21.08 -46.35 19.50
C ARG A 170 -21.36 -47.52 20.45
N THR A 171 -20.80 -47.47 21.66
CA THR A 171 -21.02 -48.51 22.67
C THR A 171 -22.49 -48.62 23.03
N GLU A 172 -23.19 -47.50 23.25
CA GLU A 172 -24.63 -47.52 23.51
C GLU A 172 -25.45 -48.14 22.36
N PHE A 173 -25.11 -47.80 21.11
CA PHE A 173 -25.82 -48.37 19.95
C PHE A 173 -25.53 -49.86 19.79
N GLU A 174 -24.31 -50.30 20.07
CA GLU A 174 -23.94 -51.72 20.03
C GLU A 174 -24.68 -52.51 21.13
N GLU A 175 -24.78 -51.96 22.35
CA GLU A 175 -25.57 -52.56 23.43
C GLU A 175 -27.06 -52.64 23.07
N LYS A 176 -27.64 -51.53 22.57
CA LYS A 176 -29.04 -51.51 22.13
C LYS A 176 -29.30 -52.53 21.02
N ALA A 177 -28.37 -52.67 20.05
CA ALA A 177 -28.45 -53.66 18.99
C ALA A 177 -28.40 -55.10 19.54
N LYS A 178 -27.45 -55.40 20.43
CA LYS A 178 -27.34 -56.72 21.08
C LYS A 178 -28.59 -57.08 21.88
N VAL A 179 -29.14 -56.13 22.64
CA VAL A 179 -30.39 -56.35 23.39
C VAL A 179 -31.55 -56.65 22.46
N LEU A 180 -31.65 -55.94 21.33
CA LEU A 180 -32.69 -56.14 20.33
C LEU A 180 -32.57 -57.49 19.63
N GLU A 181 -31.36 -57.85 19.21
CA GLU A 181 -31.04 -59.14 18.59
C GLU A 181 -31.40 -60.29 19.52
N ASN A 182 -30.92 -60.26 20.76
CA ASN A 182 -31.25 -61.25 21.79
C ASN A 182 -32.76 -61.38 22.03
N LYS A 183 -33.50 -60.25 22.00
CA LYS A 183 -34.95 -60.25 22.18
C LYS A 183 -35.66 -60.96 21.03
N TYR A 184 -35.25 -60.72 19.78
CA TYR A 184 -35.88 -61.36 18.62
C TYR A 184 -35.45 -62.82 18.46
N GLU A 185 -34.20 -63.15 18.80
CA GLU A 185 -33.73 -64.53 18.82
C GLU A 185 -34.49 -65.37 19.84
N ARG A 186 -34.73 -64.84 21.04
CA ARG A 186 -35.61 -65.48 22.05
C ARG A 186 -37.01 -65.71 21.51
N LYS A 187 -37.66 -64.68 20.96
CA LYS A 187 -39.01 -64.80 20.38
C LYS A 187 -39.07 -65.83 19.24
N PHE A 188 -38.04 -65.87 18.40
CA PHE A 188 -37.95 -66.83 17.31
C PHE A 188 -37.82 -68.26 17.85
N ASN A 189 -36.96 -68.47 18.84
CA ASN A 189 -36.79 -69.78 19.48
C ASN A 189 -38.06 -70.22 20.21
N GLU A 190 -38.74 -69.33 20.94
CA GLU A 190 -40.03 -69.59 21.58
C GLU A 190 -41.08 -70.03 20.54
N LEU A 191 -41.25 -69.27 19.46
CA LEU A 191 -42.19 -69.61 18.38
C LEU A 191 -41.85 -70.95 17.72
N LYS A 192 -40.55 -71.21 17.49
CA LYS A 192 -40.08 -72.50 16.96
C LYS A 192 -40.43 -73.65 17.89
N THR A 193 -40.22 -73.49 19.20
CA THR A 193 -40.61 -74.51 20.18
C THR A 193 -42.11 -74.73 20.21
N GLU A 194 -42.92 -73.66 20.17
CA GLU A 194 -44.38 -73.74 20.15
C GLU A 194 -44.88 -74.50 18.91
N LEU A 195 -44.38 -74.15 17.72
CA LEU A 195 -44.72 -74.83 16.46
C LEU A 195 -44.33 -76.31 16.48
N ASN A 196 -43.13 -76.64 16.98
CA ASN A 196 -42.70 -78.03 17.13
C ASN A 196 -43.60 -78.79 18.11
N THR A 197 -44.00 -78.18 19.23
CA THR A 197 -44.93 -78.83 20.17
C THR A 197 -46.31 -79.06 19.55
N LYS A 198 -46.84 -78.11 18.80
CA LYS A 198 -48.10 -78.28 18.05
C LYS A 198 -47.99 -79.41 17.03
N HIS A 199 -46.91 -79.42 16.24
CA HIS A 199 -46.68 -80.47 15.26
C HIS A 199 -46.58 -81.86 15.91
N ASN A 200 -45.84 -82.00 17.00
CA ASN A 200 -45.74 -83.27 17.74
C ASN A 200 -47.09 -83.70 18.33
N MET A 201 -47.89 -82.74 18.83
CA MET A 201 -49.23 -83.02 19.34
C MET A 201 -50.18 -83.48 18.24
N GLU A 202 -50.16 -82.82 17.07
CA GLU A 202 -50.94 -83.22 15.89
C GLU A 202 -50.55 -84.62 15.41
N ILE A 203 -49.25 -84.95 15.39
CA ILE A 203 -48.76 -86.29 15.06
C ILE A 203 -49.29 -87.32 16.07
N ALA A 204 -49.16 -87.06 17.37
CA ALA A 204 -49.62 -87.95 18.42
C ALA A 204 -51.13 -88.20 18.34
N GLU A 205 -51.93 -87.16 18.07
CA GLU A 205 -53.37 -87.28 17.89
C GLU A 205 -53.72 -88.14 16.66
N ILE A 206 -53.02 -87.96 15.54
CA ILE A 206 -53.19 -88.79 14.34
C ILE A 206 -52.80 -90.24 14.62
N GLU A 207 -51.71 -90.48 15.33
CA GLU A 207 -51.27 -91.81 15.74
C GLU A 207 -52.29 -92.49 16.66
N GLU A 208 -52.84 -91.77 17.65
CA GLU A 208 -53.87 -92.29 18.54
C GLU A 208 -55.15 -92.66 17.77
N ARG A 209 -55.62 -91.79 16.86
CA ARG A 209 -56.77 -92.10 15.98
C ARG A 209 -56.51 -93.33 15.12
N LYS A 210 -55.33 -93.43 14.50
CA LYS A 210 -54.94 -94.59 13.68
C LYS A 210 -54.86 -95.87 14.52
N ASN A 211 -54.26 -95.82 15.70
CA ASN A 211 -54.16 -96.97 16.62
C ASN A 211 -55.55 -97.42 17.11
N THR A 212 -56.45 -96.47 17.37
CA THR A 212 -57.85 -96.76 17.70
C THR A 212 -58.53 -97.49 16.54
N GLN A 213 -58.40 -96.97 15.31
CA GLN A 213 -58.96 -97.62 14.12
C GLN A 213 -58.37 -99.02 13.88
N ILE A 214 -57.06 -99.21 14.09
CA ILE A 214 -56.42 -100.53 14.01
C ILE A 214 -57.05 -101.47 15.04
N THR A 215 -57.24 -101.01 16.28
CA THR A 215 -57.83 -101.81 17.36
C THR A 215 -59.28 -102.20 17.04
N GLU A 216 -60.07 -101.25 16.54
CA GLU A 216 -61.45 -101.50 16.09
C GLU A 216 -61.50 -102.49 14.93
N LEU A 217 -60.61 -102.35 13.95
CA LEU A 217 -60.52 -103.24 12.81
C LEU A 217 -60.08 -104.65 13.22
N THR A 218 -59.10 -104.77 14.13
CA THR A 218 -58.69 -106.05 14.70
C THR A 218 -59.86 -106.71 15.43
N LYS A 219 -60.59 -105.96 16.26
CA LYS A 219 -61.77 -106.48 16.96
C LYS A 219 -62.89 -106.89 16.00
N HIS A 220 -63.12 -106.11 14.93
CA HIS A 220 -64.07 -106.47 13.89
C HIS A 220 -63.63 -107.73 13.15
N HIS A 221 -62.35 -107.85 12.78
CA HIS A 221 -61.80 -109.06 12.19
C HIS A 221 -61.91 -110.27 13.12
N ASP A 222 -61.64 -110.12 14.42
CA ASP A 222 -61.80 -111.20 15.40
C ASP A 222 -63.27 -111.64 15.52
N ASN A 223 -64.20 -110.68 15.51
CA ASN A 223 -65.63 -110.97 15.50
C ASN A 223 -66.05 -111.69 14.21
N VAL A 224 -65.67 -111.18 13.04
CA VAL A 224 -65.95 -111.83 11.74
C VAL A 224 -65.29 -113.19 11.66
N PHE A 225 -64.09 -113.36 12.21
CA PHE A 225 -63.41 -114.67 12.27
C PHE A 225 -64.15 -115.63 13.21
N SER A 226 -64.65 -115.15 14.35
CA SER A 226 -65.51 -115.94 15.23
C SER A 226 -66.84 -116.29 14.59
N GLU A 227 -67.47 -115.35 13.87
CA GLU A 227 -68.68 -115.57 13.08
C GLU A 227 -68.44 -116.56 11.94
N MET A 228 -67.30 -116.46 11.25
CA MET A 228 -66.87 -117.39 10.20
C MET A 228 -66.60 -118.77 10.78
N LYS A 229 -65.95 -118.87 11.94
CA LYS A 229 -65.76 -120.13 12.67
C LYS A 229 -67.09 -120.74 13.08
N ASN A 230 -68.02 -119.93 13.59
CA ASN A 230 -69.38 -120.35 13.90
C ASN A 230 -70.13 -120.77 12.62
N TYR A 231 -70.00 -120.04 11.52
CA TYR A 231 -70.59 -120.34 10.22
C TYR A 231 -70.03 -121.62 9.62
N TYR A 232 -68.73 -121.94 9.79
CA TYR A 232 -68.17 -123.22 9.37
C TYR A 232 -68.51 -124.37 10.33
N ASN A 233 -68.70 -124.10 11.62
CA ASN A 233 -69.32 -125.06 12.55
C ASN A 233 -70.78 -125.35 12.16
N ASP A 234 -71.52 -124.31 11.79
CA ASP A 234 -72.89 -124.43 11.31
C ASP A 234 -72.92 -125.09 9.94
N ILE A 235 -71.99 -124.80 9.03
CA ILE A 235 -71.83 -125.52 7.76
C ILE A 235 -71.37 -126.95 7.99
N THR A 236 -70.58 -127.30 9.00
CA THR A 236 -70.26 -128.72 9.24
C THR A 236 -71.48 -129.47 9.77
N LEU A 237 -72.28 -128.83 10.64
CA LEU A 237 -73.60 -129.33 11.05
C LEU A 237 -74.58 -129.41 9.87
N ASN A 238 -74.59 -128.39 9.00
CA ASN A 238 -75.51 -128.24 7.90
C ASN A 238 -75.03 -129.00 6.65
N ASN A 239 -73.74 -129.26 6.44
CA ASN A 239 -73.19 -130.15 5.40
C ASN A 239 -73.53 -131.60 5.70
N LEU A 240 -73.62 -131.96 6.98
CA LEU A 240 -74.25 -133.21 7.40
C LEU A 240 -75.74 -133.28 6.97
N ALA A 241 -76.45 -132.14 6.95
CA ALA A 241 -77.84 -132.04 6.46
C ALA A 241 -77.96 -131.79 4.93
N LEU A 242 -76.94 -131.21 4.29
CA LEU A 242 -76.91 -130.70 2.91
C LEU A 242 -76.30 -131.74 1.96
N ILE A 243 -75.53 -132.72 2.44
CA ILE A 243 -75.30 -133.98 1.72
C ILE A 243 -76.64 -134.68 1.40
N SER A 244 -77.70 -134.41 2.16
CA SER A 244 -79.06 -134.90 1.87
C SER A 244 -79.84 -134.03 0.86
N ALA A 245 -79.43 -132.79 0.58
CA ALA A 245 -80.23 -131.83 -0.21
C ALA A 245 -79.52 -131.35 -1.50
N LEU A 246 -78.19 -131.42 -1.59
CA LEU A 246 -77.40 -131.06 -2.79
C LEU A 246 -77.36 -132.14 -3.89
N LYS A 247 -78.42 -132.96 -3.98
CA LYS A 247 -78.73 -133.71 -5.21
C LYS A 247 -79.69 -132.95 -6.14
N ASP A 248 -80.44 -131.96 -5.64
CA ASP A 248 -81.65 -131.48 -6.33
C ASP A 248 -81.59 -130.06 -6.92
N GLN A 249 -80.52 -129.28 -6.77
CA GLN A 249 -80.54 -127.87 -7.21
C GLN A 249 -79.30 -127.40 -7.98
N MET A 250 -78.72 -128.27 -8.80
CA MET A 250 -77.64 -127.92 -9.74
C MET A 250 -78.14 -127.24 -11.05
N ASP A 251 -79.46 -127.15 -11.29
CA ASP A 251 -80.00 -126.79 -12.61
C ASP A 251 -80.40 -125.32 -12.85
N THR A 252 -80.37 -124.41 -11.84
CA THR A 252 -81.06 -123.11 -11.96
C THR A 252 -80.21 -121.84 -11.87
N LEU A 253 -78.93 -121.86 -12.29
CA LEU A 253 -78.11 -120.64 -12.37
C LEU A 253 -77.53 -120.39 -13.78
N ARG A 254 -78.38 -120.58 -14.79
CA ARG A 254 -78.12 -120.20 -16.20
C ARG A 254 -78.76 -118.85 -16.60
N SER A 255 -79.31 -118.07 -15.65
CA SER A 255 -80.18 -116.91 -15.92
C SER A 255 -79.74 -115.58 -15.24
N GLN A 256 -78.47 -115.17 -15.39
CA GLN A 256 -77.99 -113.86 -14.91
C GLN A 256 -77.25 -113.04 -15.98
N ASN A 257 -77.54 -113.27 -17.27
CA ASN A 257 -76.85 -112.59 -18.38
C ASN A 257 -77.56 -111.33 -18.92
N GLN A 258 -78.59 -110.83 -18.23
CA GLN A 258 -79.46 -109.75 -18.74
C GLN A 258 -79.24 -108.36 -18.10
N ARG A 259 -78.26 -108.20 -17.17
CA ARG A 259 -78.04 -106.94 -16.43
C ARG A 259 -77.06 -105.94 -17.06
N LEU A 260 -76.26 -106.34 -18.05
CA LEU A 260 -75.15 -105.53 -18.60
C LEU A 260 -75.56 -104.43 -19.60
N SER A 261 -76.80 -104.41 -20.10
CA SER A 261 -77.20 -103.50 -21.19
C SER A 261 -77.62 -102.08 -20.76
N ARG A 262 -77.66 -101.76 -19.45
CA ARG A 262 -78.11 -100.42 -18.95
C ARG A 262 -76.97 -99.45 -18.64
N GLN A 263 -75.73 -99.90 -18.45
CA GLN A 263 -74.58 -99.03 -18.11
C GLN A 263 -74.04 -98.18 -19.27
N VAL A 264 -74.37 -98.54 -20.52
CA VAL A 264 -73.82 -97.88 -21.71
C VAL A 264 -74.47 -96.52 -22.01
N SER A 265 -75.71 -96.29 -21.55
CA SER A 265 -76.45 -95.03 -21.78
C SER A 265 -75.94 -93.88 -20.90
N ASP A 266 -75.64 -94.15 -19.64
CA ASP A 266 -75.28 -93.13 -18.65
C ASP A 266 -73.88 -92.53 -18.90
N LEU A 267 -72.93 -93.35 -19.37
CA LEU A 267 -71.58 -92.89 -19.74
C LEU A 267 -71.59 -91.96 -20.96
N THR A 268 -72.57 -92.11 -21.85
CA THR A 268 -72.67 -91.30 -23.08
C THR A 268 -73.25 -89.91 -22.79
N ALA A 269 -74.15 -89.78 -21.81
CA ALA A 269 -74.70 -88.49 -21.38
C ALA A 269 -73.69 -87.66 -20.55
N GLN A 270 -72.89 -88.31 -19.72
CA GLN A 270 -71.85 -87.65 -18.91
C GLN A 270 -70.73 -87.05 -19.76
N ASN A 271 -70.33 -87.73 -20.85
CA ASN A 271 -69.33 -87.20 -21.79
C ASN A 271 -69.80 -85.94 -22.53
N LYS A 272 -71.10 -85.82 -22.80
CA LYS A 272 -71.68 -84.65 -23.49
C LYS A 272 -71.78 -83.42 -22.57
N ALA A 273 -71.96 -83.63 -21.26
CA ALA A 273 -72.03 -82.55 -20.26
C ALA A 273 -70.65 -81.94 -19.92
N LEU A 274 -69.55 -82.66 -20.14
CA LEU A 274 -68.18 -82.21 -19.83
C LEU A 274 -67.51 -81.41 -20.96
N GLN A 275 -68.14 -81.34 -22.13
CA GLN A 275 -67.56 -80.72 -23.33
C GLN A 275 -67.57 -79.18 -23.28
N GLU A 276 -68.65 -78.58 -22.78
CA GLU A 276 -68.81 -77.12 -22.64
C GLU A 276 -67.88 -76.50 -21.57
N PRO A 277 -67.74 -77.09 -20.36
CA PRO A 277 -66.78 -76.62 -19.36
C PRO A 277 -65.33 -76.66 -19.84
N LEU A 278 -64.97 -77.70 -20.62
CA LEU A 278 -63.63 -77.84 -21.18
C LEU A 278 -63.32 -76.75 -22.21
N GLU A 279 -64.27 -76.41 -23.08
CA GLU A 279 -64.09 -75.36 -24.08
C GLU A 279 -63.96 -73.97 -23.43
N LYS A 280 -64.70 -73.72 -22.34
CA LYS A 280 -64.62 -72.49 -21.56
C LYS A 280 -63.28 -72.35 -20.84
N ALA A 281 -62.81 -73.43 -20.18
CA ALA A 281 -61.50 -73.47 -19.54
C ALA A 281 -60.34 -73.25 -20.52
N LEU A 282 -60.45 -73.73 -21.76
CA LEU A 282 -59.46 -73.49 -22.81
C LEU A 282 -59.42 -72.02 -23.27
N LYS A 283 -60.57 -71.36 -23.37
CA LYS A 283 -60.65 -69.91 -23.69
C LYS A 283 -60.05 -69.06 -22.57
N ASP A 284 -60.40 -69.36 -21.32
CA ASP A 284 -59.86 -68.66 -20.15
C ASP A 284 -58.33 -68.85 -20.05
N ALA A 285 -57.83 -70.07 -20.29
CA ALA A 285 -56.39 -70.34 -20.31
C ALA A 285 -55.64 -69.56 -21.41
N ALA A 286 -56.25 -69.37 -22.58
CA ALA A 286 -55.68 -68.55 -23.65
C ALA A 286 -55.65 -67.07 -23.28
N GLU A 287 -56.70 -66.56 -22.62
CA GLU A 287 -56.80 -65.17 -22.20
C GLU A 287 -55.81 -64.85 -21.06
N TYR A 288 -55.67 -65.72 -20.06
CA TYR A 288 -54.64 -65.59 -19.02
C TYR A 288 -53.22 -65.63 -19.58
N LYS A 289 -52.94 -66.49 -20.58
CA LYS A 289 -51.64 -66.48 -21.27
C LYS A 289 -51.35 -65.14 -21.93
N ARG A 290 -52.36 -64.52 -22.56
CA ARG A 290 -52.23 -63.20 -23.20
C ARG A 290 -51.99 -62.09 -22.16
N GLN A 291 -52.71 -62.12 -21.04
CA GLN A 291 -52.52 -61.17 -19.94
C GLN A 291 -51.12 -61.31 -19.31
N LEU A 292 -50.63 -62.53 -19.13
CA LEU A 292 -49.29 -62.80 -18.61
C LEU A 292 -48.20 -62.20 -19.52
N GLN A 293 -48.32 -62.39 -20.85
CA GLN A 293 -47.39 -61.80 -21.81
C GLN A 293 -47.40 -60.27 -21.79
N ASN A 294 -48.56 -59.65 -21.61
CA ASN A 294 -48.65 -58.20 -21.47
C ASN A 294 -48.00 -57.73 -20.16
N TYR A 295 -48.25 -58.43 -19.06
CA TYR A 295 -47.64 -58.12 -17.76
C TYR A 295 -46.10 -58.24 -17.80
N GLU A 296 -45.55 -59.23 -18.50
CA GLU A 296 -44.11 -59.36 -18.71
C GLU A 296 -43.53 -58.18 -19.52
N LYS A 297 -44.22 -57.73 -20.57
CA LYS A 297 -43.83 -56.54 -21.35
C LYS A 297 -43.89 -55.27 -20.50
N ASP A 298 -44.92 -55.11 -19.69
CA ASP A 298 -45.08 -53.95 -18.79
C ASP A 298 -44.00 -53.93 -17.73
N LYS A 299 -43.63 -55.10 -17.17
CA LYS A 299 -42.53 -55.23 -16.20
C LYS A 299 -41.20 -54.78 -16.80
N ILE A 300 -40.88 -55.19 -18.03
CA ILE A 300 -39.65 -54.77 -18.73
C ILE A 300 -39.69 -53.26 -19.00
N SER A 301 -40.83 -52.74 -19.46
CA SER A 301 -41.02 -51.30 -19.72
C SER A 301 -40.88 -50.45 -18.45
N LEU A 302 -41.39 -50.95 -17.32
CA LEU A 302 -41.25 -50.31 -16.01
C LEU A 302 -39.78 -50.29 -15.55
N LEU A 303 -39.03 -51.38 -15.76
CA LEU A 303 -37.60 -51.40 -15.44
C LEU A 303 -36.82 -50.38 -16.28
N ASN A 304 -37.08 -50.32 -17.58
CA ASN A 304 -36.43 -49.37 -18.49
C ASN A 304 -36.76 -47.91 -18.15
N THR A 305 -38.02 -47.62 -17.80
CA THR A 305 -38.44 -46.26 -17.40
C THR A 305 -37.86 -45.87 -16.03
N LYS A 306 -37.77 -46.80 -15.07
CA LYS A 306 -37.08 -46.56 -13.80
C LYS A 306 -35.59 -46.28 -13.99
N ALA A 307 -34.91 -47.02 -14.88
CA ALA A 307 -33.51 -46.79 -15.21
C ALA A 307 -33.31 -45.40 -15.85
N LYS A 308 -34.15 -45.03 -16.82
CA LYS A 308 -34.15 -43.68 -17.40
C LYS A 308 -34.40 -42.59 -16.36
N LEU A 309 -35.37 -42.80 -15.46
CA LEU A 309 -35.67 -41.84 -14.39
C LEU A 309 -34.49 -41.66 -13.42
N ALA A 310 -33.80 -42.75 -13.07
CA ALA A 310 -32.61 -42.67 -12.23
C ALA A 310 -31.49 -41.89 -12.92
N GLN A 311 -31.29 -42.13 -14.22
CA GLN A 311 -30.31 -41.39 -15.02
C GLN A 311 -30.66 -39.90 -15.13
N THR A 312 -31.89 -39.55 -15.48
CA THR A 312 -32.30 -38.14 -15.61
C THR A 312 -32.28 -37.40 -14.28
N LYS A 313 -32.57 -38.08 -13.15
CA LYS A 313 -32.39 -37.50 -11.81
C LYS A 313 -30.93 -37.20 -11.50
N LYS A 314 -30.01 -38.08 -11.90
CA LYS A 314 -28.58 -37.84 -11.75
C LYS A 314 -28.14 -36.65 -12.61
N GLU A 315 -28.51 -36.64 -13.88
CA GLU A 315 -28.21 -35.52 -14.81
C GLU A 315 -28.77 -34.18 -14.29
N LEU A 316 -29.98 -34.18 -13.72
CA LEU A 316 -30.57 -33.01 -13.09
C LEU A 316 -29.75 -32.54 -11.88
N SER A 317 -29.32 -33.46 -11.00
CA SER A 317 -28.48 -33.13 -9.86
C SER A 317 -27.13 -32.56 -10.27
N ASP A 318 -26.51 -33.14 -11.31
CA ASP A 318 -25.23 -32.66 -11.85
C ASP A 318 -25.39 -31.26 -12.47
N LEU A 319 -26.50 -31.01 -13.18
CA LEU A 319 -26.83 -29.70 -13.74
C LEU A 319 -27.09 -28.64 -12.66
N ILE A 320 -27.80 -28.98 -11.58
CA ILE A 320 -28.02 -28.07 -10.46
C ILE A 320 -26.67 -27.65 -9.85
N TRP A 321 -25.79 -28.62 -9.58
CA TRP A 321 -24.47 -28.32 -9.02
C TRP A 321 -23.62 -27.44 -9.95
N ALA A 322 -23.66 -27.72 -11.26
CA ALA A 322 -22.97 -26.91 -12.25
C ALA A 322 -23.54 -25.49 -12.32
N ASN A 323 -24.87 -25.33 -12.21
CA ASN A 323 -25.53 -24.03 -12.19
C ASN A 323 -25.13 -23.22 -10.94
N ASP A 324 -25.18 -23.83 -9.76
CA ASP A 324 -24.78 -23.17 -8.50
C ASP A 324 -23.31 -22.71 -8.56
N ALA A 325 -22.43 -23.54 -9.13
CA ALA A 325 -21.02 -23.18 -9.33
C ALA A 325 -20.85 -22.02 -10.33
N LEU A 326 -21.66 -21.96 -11.39
CA LEU A 326 -21.67 -20.86 -12.35
C LEU A 326 -22.22 -19.56 -11.74
N GLU A 327 -23.29 -19.63 -10.96
CA GLU A 327 -23.87 -18.47 -10.25
C GLU A 327 -22.86 -17.87 -9.26
N LEU A 328 -22.15 -18.70 -8.50
CA LEU A 328 -21.08 -18.24 -7.61
C LEU A 328 -19.94 -17.56 -8.37
N ARG A 329 -19.54 -18.09 -9.54
CA ARG A 329 -18.50 -17.47 -10.39
C ARG A 329 -19.00 -16.17 -11.00
N PHE A 330 -20.24 -16.12 -11.44
CA PHE A 330 -20.87 -14.93 -12.00
C PHE A 330 -20.94 -13.80 -10.96
N GLY A 331 -21.38 -14.10 -9.74
CA GLY A 331 -21.41 -13.12 -8.64
C GLY A 331 -20.02 -12.55 -8.33
N LYS A 332 -18.97 -13.38 -8.34
CA LYS A 332 -17.59 -12.89 -8.19
C LYS A 332 -17.17 -11.96 -9.33
N LEU A 333 -17.42 -12.34 -10.58
CA LEU A 333 -17.11 -11.50 -11.74
C LEU A 333 -17.88 -10.18 -11.72
N GLU A 334 -19.12 -10.18 -11.25
CA GLU A 334 -19.92 -8.96 -11.11
C GLU A 334 -19.34 -8.04 -10.02
N THR A 335 -18.89 -8.59 -8.89
CA THR A 335 -18.18 -7.80 -7.86
C THR A 335 -16.87 -7.23 -8.38
N GLU A 336 -16.05 -8.02 -9.10
CA GLU A 336 -14.79 -7.56 -9.69
C GLU A 336 -15.03 -6.47 -10.74
N LYS A 337 -16.06 -6.61 -11.58
CA LYS A 337 -16.47 -5.59 -12.55
C LYS A 337 -16.86 -4.30 -11.85
N ASN A 338 -17.68 -4.36 -10.81
CA ASN A 338 -18.14 -3.19 -10.07
C ASN A 338 -16.96 -2.49 -9.38
N GLU A 339 -16.05 -3.25 -8.75
CA GLU A 339 -14.83 -2.70 -8.18
C GLU A 339 -13.94 -2.01 -9.22
N LEU A 340 -13.78 -2.64 -10.39
CA LEU A 340 -12.97 -2.06 -11.46
C LEU A 340 -13.59 -0.77 -12.00
N GLN A 341 -14.90 -0.73 -12.13
CA GLN A 341 -15.63 0.47 -12.54
C GLN A 341 -15.50 1.59 -11.50
N ASP A 342 -15.60 1.28 -10.21
CA ASP A 342 -15.38 2.26 -9.13
C ASP A 342 -13.94 2.78 -9.12
N ARG A 343 -12.95 1.90 -9.28
CA ARG A 343 -11.53 2.29 -9.37
C ARG A 343 -11.28 3.18 -10.59
N PHE A 344 -11.88 2.85 -11.73
CA PHE A 344 -11.77 3.66 -12.95
C PHE A 344 -12.34 5.06 -12.75
N VAL A 345 -13.54 5.18 -12.17
CA VAL A 345 -14.15 6.48 -11.86
C VAL A 345 -13.30 7.28 -10.89
N LYS A 346 -12.80 6.66 -9.81
CA LYS A 346 -11.90 7.31 -8.85
C LYS A 346 -10.62 7.82 -9.52
N ALA A 347 -9.98 6.98 -10.35
CA ALA A 347 -8.77 7.36 -11.06
C ALA A 347 -9.00 8.53 -12.03
N ILE A 348 -10.13 8.55 -12.74
CA ILE A 348 -10.51 9.69 -13.59
C ILE A 348 -10.67 10.96 -12.76
N LEU A 349 -11.41 10.90 -11.65
CA LEU A 349 -11.64 12.05 -10.79
C LEU A 349 -10.33 12.59 -10.19
N GLU A 350 -9.41 11.70 -9.77
CA GLU A 350 -8.10 12.11 -9.28
C GLU A 350 -7.25 12.80 -10.36
N VAL A 351 -7.25 12.27 -11.59
CA VAL A 351 -6.53 12.90 -12.71
C VAL A 351 -7.16 14.26 -13.04
N GLN A 352 -8.49 14.36 -13.10
CA GLN A 352 -9.20 15.61 -13.31
C GLN A 352 -8.92 16.62 -12.20
N GLN A 353 -8.87 16.19 -10.93
CA GLN A 353 -8.54 17.05 -9.81
C GLN A 353 -7.09 17.56 -9.89
N LYS A 354 -6.12 16.68 -10.16
CA LYS A 354 -4.70 17.05 -10.28
C LYS A 354 -4.45 18.01 -11.43
N THR A 355 -5.03 17.71 -12.59
CA THR A 355 -4.95 18.59 -13.78
C THR A 355 -5.67 19.92 -13.55
N GLY A 356 -6.84 19.89 -12.92
CA GLY A 356 -7.58 21.08 -12.50
C GLY A 356 -6.78 21.99 -11.56
N MET A 357 -6.17 21.42 -10.51
CA MET A 357 -5.29 22.16 -9.59
C MET A 357 -4.09 22.76 -10.32
N LYS A 358 -3.44 22.00 -11.22
CA LYS A 358 -2.33 22.50 -12.05
C LYS A 358 -2.77 23.64 -12.95
N ASN A 359 -3.94 23.55 -13.59
CA ASN A 359 -4.50 24.61 -14.42
C ASN A 359 -4.81 25.86 -13.60
N ILE A 360 -5.38 25.73 -12.40
CA ILE A 360 -5.64 26.86 -11.50
C ILE A 360 -4.33 27.54 -11.10
N LEU A 361 -3.28 26.76 -10.79
CA LEU A 361 -1.97 27.31 -10.43
C LEU A 361 -1.33 28.06 -11.62
N LEU A 362 -1.37 27.47 -12.81
CA LEU A 362 -0.89 28.11 -14.03
C LEU A 362 -1.67 29.37 -14.35
N GLN A 363 -3.00 29.36 -14.20
CA GLN A 363 -3.84 30.53 -14.40
C GLN A 363 -3.49 31.64 -13.42
N LYS A 364 -3.31 31.32 -12.13
CA LYS A 364 -2.85 32.29 -11.12
C LYS A 364 -1.49 32.88 -11.49
N ARG A 365 -0.55 32.05 -11.95
CA ARG A 365 0.77 32.50 -12.39
C ARG A 365 0.68 33.41 -13.61
N ILE A 366 -0.15 33.07 -14.59
CA ILE A 366 -0.42 33.93 -15.75
C ILE A 366 -0.99 35.27 -15.28
N ASN A 367 -2.05 35.27 -14.47
CA ASN A 367 -2.66 36.50 -13.95
C ASN A 367 -1.63 37.36 -13.21
N THR A 368 -0.81 36.79 -12.32
CA THR A 368 0.22 37.56 -11.59
C THR A 368 1.28 38.14 -12.53
N LEU A 369 1.67 37.43 -13.59
CA LEU A 369 2.61 37.91 -14.58
C LEU A 369 1.99 39.00 -15.46
N THR A 370 0.70 38.87 -15.79
CA THR A 370 -0.06 39.90 -16.50
C THR A 370 -0.18 41.16 -15.66
N ASP A 371 -0.60 41.07 -14.39
CA ASP A 371 -0.69 42.21 -13.47
C ASP A 371 0.67 42.92 -13.33
N LEU A 372 1.76 42.16 -13.19
CA LEU A 372 3.12 42.69 -13.16
C LEU A 372 3.50 43.38 -14.47
N SER A 373 3.08 42.83 -15.61
CA SER A 373 3.31 43.43 -16.93
C SER A 373 2.54 44.74 -17.07
N GLU A 374 1.26 44.77 -16.69
CA GLU A 374 0.41 45.96 -16.71
C GLU A 374 0.98 47.06 -15.80
N GLN A 375 1.39 46.72 -14.57
CA GLN A 375 2.07 47.66 -13.68
C GLN A 375 3.35 48.23 -14.30
N ARG A 376 4.17 47.38 -14.93
CA ARG A 376 5.38 47.83 -15.63
C ARG A 376 5.05 48.72 -16.83
N GLU A 377 4.02 48.40 -17.60
CA GLU A 377 3.56 49.22 -18.72
C GLU A 377 3.04 50.58 -18.27
N VAL A 378 2.31 50.66 -17.16
CA VAL A 378 1.87 51.93 -16.55
C VAL A 378 3.08 52.77 -16.14
N VAL A 379 4.04 52.19 -15.41
CA VAL A 379 5.28 52.89 -15.02
C VAL A 379 6.08 53.37 -16.24
N LEU A 380 6.19 52.53 -17.28
CA LEU A 380 6.84 52.91 -18.54
C LEU A 380 6.09 54.05 -19.25
N GLY A 381 4.75 54.03 -19.22
CA GLY A 381 3.89 55.09 -19.75
C GLY A 381 4.07 56.42 -19.01
N ASP A 382 4.04 56.40 -17.67
CA ASP A 382 4.26 57.59 -16.85
C ASP A 382 5.66 58.19 -17.07
N LEU A 383 6.69 57.34 -17.14
CA LEU A 383 8.06 57.75 -17.47
C LEU A 383 8.15 58.34 -18.89
N ALA A 384 7.43 57.78 -19.86
CA ALA A 384 7.40 58.29 -21.23
C ALA A 384 6.76 59.69 -21.31
N VAL A 385 5.68 59.93 -20.56
CA VAL A 385 5.02 61.24 -20.43
C VAL A 385 5.96 62.25 -19.78
N ALA A 386 6.62 61.87 -18.67
CA ALA A 386 7.58 62.72 -17.97
C ALA A 386 8.80 63.08 -18.83
N ALA A 387 9.30 62.14 -19.64
CA ALA A 387 10.47 62.33 -20.49
C ALA A 387 10.19 63.03 -21.83
N LYS A 388 8.92 63.28 -22.20
CA LYS A 388 8.47 63.83 -23.51
C LYS A 388 8.91 63.05 -24.77
N LYS A 389 9.79 62.04 -24.65
CA LYS A 389 10.18 61.10 -25.70
C LYS A 389 10.78 59.85 -25.06
N MET A 390 10.17 58.70 -25.31
CA MET A 390 10.75 57.40 -24.93
C MET A 390 11.86 57.03 -25.94
N PRO A 391 13.07 56.65 -25.52
CA PRO A 391 14.07 56.13 -26.44
C PRO A 391 13.66 54.72 -26.89
N GLU A 392 13.26 54.57 -28.16
CA GLU A 392 13.12 53.25 -28.79
C GLU A 392 14.50 52.58 -28.86
N ASN A 393 14.81 51.76 -27.87
CA ASN A 393 16.11 51.09 -27.77
C ASN A 393 16.14 49.82 -28.63
N LYS A 394 15.84 49.96 -29.94
CA LYS A 394 15.77 48.87 -30.93
C LYS A 394 17.04 48.01 -30.96
N LYS A 395 18.22 48.63 -30.74
CA LYS A 395 19.49 47.91 -30.60
C LYS A 395 19.50 46.95 -29.40
N LEU A 396 18.98 47.39 -28.25
CA LEU A 396 18.90 46.55 -27.05
C LEU A 396 17.90 45.40 -27.24
N GLN A 397 16.75 45.67 -27.86
CA GLN A 397 15.77 44.63 -28.21
C GLN A 397 16.34 43.59 -29.18
N GLN A 398 17.10 44.01 -30.20
CA GLN A 398 17.80 43.10 -31.11
C GLN A 398 18.86 42.27 -30.38
N ILE A 399 19.62 42.85 -29.45
CA ILE A 399 20.59 42.12 -28.63
C ILE A 399 19.88 41.09 -27.75
N LEU A 400 18.76 41.45 -27.11
CA LEU A 400 17.99 40.51 -26.28
C LEU A 400 17.39 39.38 -27.12
N ALA A 401 16.82 39.68 -28.28
CA ALA A 401 16.29 38.67 -29.20
C ALA A 401 17.39 37.72 -29.69
N SER A 402 18.56 38.26 -30.07
CA SER A 402 19.73 37.46 -30.47
C SER A 402 20.23 36.57 -29.33
N LYS A 403 20.30 37.08 -28.10
CA LYS A 403 20.69 36.28 -26.93
C LYS A 403 19.67 35.18 -26.63
N ASN A 404 18.37 35.46 -26.72
CA ASN A 404 17.33 34.45 -26.50
C ASN A 404 17.35 33.36 -27.57
N ALA A 405 17.61 33.73 -28.84
CA ALA A 405 17.80 32.75 -29.91
C ALA A 405 19.03 31.86 -29.64
N LEU A 406 20.16 32.45 -29.23
CA LEU A 406 21.35 31.71 -28.85
C LEU A 406 21.11 30.76 -27.67
N ILE A 407 20.34 31.18 -26.67
CA ILE A 407 19.95 30.31 -25.54
C ILE A 407 19.15 29.11 -26.06
N SER A 408 18.15 29.35 -26.91
CA SER A 408 17.36 28.27 -27.51
C SER A 408 18.20 27.30 -28.35
N ASP A 409 19.16 27.81 -29.12
CA ASP A 409 20.06 26.99 -29.94
C ASP A 409 21.00 26.15 -29.06
N LEU A 410 21.55 26.72 -27.99
CA LEU A 410 22.40 26.00 -27.05
C LEU A 410 21.63 24.94 -26.25
N GLU A 411 20.39 25.21 -25.85
CA GLU A 411 19.51 24.23 -25.21
C GLU A 411 19.21 23.05 -26.15
N TYR A 412 18.97 23.34 -27.43
CA TYR A 412 18.78 22.31 -28.46
C TYR A 412 20.03 21.47 -28.69
N GLU A 413 21.21 22.11 -28.82
CA GLU A 413 22.49 21.42 -28.99
C GLU A 413 22.82 20.52 -27.79
N LEU A 414 22.56 20.99 -26.57
CA LEU A 414 22.74 20.20 -25.35
C LEU A 414 21.84 18.97 -25.35
N ALA A 415 20.57 19.12 -25.74
CA ALA A 415 19.65 17.99 -25.85
C ALA A 415 20.09 16.98 -26.93
N ARG A 416 20.58 17.48 -28.08
CA ARG A 416 21.11 16.65 -29.17
C ARG A 416 22.34 15.85 -28.73
N LEU A 417 23.28 16.50 -28.04
CA LEU A 417 24.50 15.86 -27.55
C LEU A 417 24.22 14.83 -26.46
N SER A 418 23.33 15.15 -25.51
CA SER A 418 22.89 14.22 -24.47
C SER A 418 22.28 12.95 -25.07
N LYS A 419 21.49 13.10 -26.14
CA LYS A 419 20.94 11.96 -26.85
C LYS A 419 22.02 11.14 -27.58
N ALA A 420 22.92 11.80 -28.31
CA ALA A 420 24.00 11.11 -29.00
C ALA A 420 24.89 10.31 -28.01
N HIS A 421 25.13 10.87 -26.83
CA HIS A 421 25.81 10.18 -25.74
C HIS A 421 25.06 8.93 -25.26
N ASP A 422 23.76 9.03 -24.97
CA ASP A 422 22.94 7.90 -24.53
C ASP A 422 22.80 6.82 -25.61
N ASP A 423 22.69 7.20 -26.89
CA ASP A 423 22.66 6.30 -28.04
C ASP A 423 24.00 5.54 -28.18
N VAL A 424 25.14 6.21 -27.94
CA VAL A 424 26.47 5.59 -27.93
C VAL A 424 26.61 4.60 -26.78
N ILE A 425 26.18 4.94 -25.56
CA ILE A 425 26.20 4.02 -24.42
C ILE A 425 25.41 2.76 -24.76
N SER A 426 24.21 2.91 -25.30
CA SER A 426 23.35 1.78 -25.68
C SER A 426 24.03 0.90 -26.73
N SER A 427 24.72 1.49 -27.71
CA SER A 427 25.48 0.74 -28.72
C SER A 427 26.68 -0.03 -28.15
N TYR A 428 27.34 0.50 -27.12
CA TYR A 428 28.42 -0.19 -26.42
C TYR A 428 27.89 -1.33 -25.54
N GLU A 429 26.80 -1.10 -24.81
CA GLU A 429 26.10 -2.14 -24.04
C GLU A 429 25.71 -3.32 -24.95
N GLU A 430 25.12 -3.04 -26.12
CA GLU A 430 24.77 -4.06 -27.12
C GLU A 430 25.99 -4.80 -27.67
N LYS A 431 27.10 -4.10 -27.93
CA LYS A 431 28.34 -4.73 -28.42
C LYS A 431 29.01 -5.59 -27.36
N LEU A 432 29.05 -5.16 -26.10
CA LEU A 432 29.61 -5.96 -25.00
C LEU A 432 28.82 -7.25 -24.80
N LEU A 433 27.49 -7.17 -24.83
CA LEU A 433 26.62 -8.34 -24.83
C LEU A 433 26.91 -9.28 -26.01
N ALA A 434 27.12 -8.73 -27.22
CA ALA A 434 27.45 -9.52 -28.40
C ALA A 434 28.81 -10.25 -28.29
N TYR A 435 29.77 -9.72 -27.53
CA TYR A 435 31.05 -10.37 -27.23
C TYR A 435 31.00 -11.27 -25.97
N GLY A 436 29.82 -11.42 -25.36
CA GLY A 436 29.60 -12.29 -24.20
C GLY A 436 30.08 -11.68 -22.87
N ILE A 437 30.25 -10.36 -22.79
CA ILE A 437 30.64 -9.64 -21.58
C ILE A 437 29.36 -9.06 -20.95
N PRO A 438 28.92 -9.56 -19.78
CA PRO A 438 27.77 -9.02 -19.06
C PRO A 438 28.00 -7.56 -18.64
N ILE A 439 26.94 -6.74 -18.67
CA ILE A 439 27.01 -5.31 -18.34
C ILE A 439 27.41 -5.11 -16.86
N GLU A 440 27.08 -6.10 -16.02
CA GLU A 440 27.44 -6.15 -14.60
C GLU A 440 28.96 -6.26 -14.35
N GLU A 441 29.73 -6.71 -15.33
CA GLU A 441 31.20 -6.84 -15.23
C GLU A 441 31.96 -5.52 -15.46
N LEU A 442 31.28 -4.44 -15.90
CA LEU A 442 31.91 -3.13 -16.09
C LEU A 442 32.39 -2.47 -14.79
N GLY A 443 31.78 -2.80 -13.65
CA GLY A 443 32.14 -2.24 -12.33
C GLY A 443 31.79 -0.76 -12.13
N PHE A 444 31.08 -0.13 -13.06
CA PHE A 444 30.53 1.22 -12.93
C PHE A 444 29.23 1.39 -13.74
N GLU A 445 28.36 2.31 -13.31
CA GLU A 445 27.14 2.67 -14.04
C GLU A 445 27.36 3.98 -14.83
N PRO A 446 27.20 3.97 -16.17
CA PRO A 446 27.36 5.18 -16.97
C PRO A 446 26.25 6.20 -16.68
N LEU A 447 26.65 7.45 -16.41
CA LEU A 447 25.74 8.55 -16.08
C LEU A 447 24.93 8.98 -17.31
N ARG A 448 23.59 8.89 -17.27
CA ARG A 448 22.70 9.38 -18.34
C ARG A 448 22.16 10.77 -17.98
N PHE A 449 22.39 11.75 -18.85
CA PHE A 449 22.04 13.15 -18.57
C PHE A 449 20.55 13.41 -18.87
N ARG A 450 19.80 13.91 -17.87
CA ARG A 450 18.39 14.34 -18.04
C ARG A 450 18.31 15.86 -18.01
N ALA A 451 18.04 16.48 -19.16
CA ALA A 451 17.78 17.92 -19.21
C ALA A 451 16.51 18.28 -18.41
N ASN A 452 16.59 19.35 -17.62
CA ASN A 452 15.50 19.83 -16.78
C ASN A 452 14.20 20.02 -17.60
N GLY A 453 13.12 19.36 -17.17
CA GLY A 453 11.80 19.49 -17.80
C GLY A 453 11.38 18.34 -18.74
N GLN A 454 12.29 17.41 -19.09
CA GLN A 454 11.91 16.18 -19.82
C GLN A 454 11.68 15.03 -18.84
N GLY A 455 10.43 14.55 -18.75
CA GLY A 455 10.01 13.43 -17.89
C GLY A 455 10.42 12.04 -18.40
N GLY A 456 11.57 11.91 -19.07
CA GLY A 456 12.04 10.64 -19.64
C GLY A 456 13.33 10.78 -20.46
N ILE A 457 13.82 9.65 -20.98
CA ILE A 457 14.96 9.56 -21.92
C ILE A 457 14.65 10.46 -23.14
N SER A 458 15.63 11.23 -23.60
CA SER A 458 15.45 12.19 -24.71
C SER A 458 15.07 11.47 -26.01
N LYS A 459 13.81 11.54 -26.42
CA LYS A 459 13.26 10.91 -27.65
C LYS A 459 13.36 11.82 -28.89
N GLY A 460 14.45 12.57 -29.03
CA GLY A 460 14.70 13.42 -30.22
C GLY A 460 15.26 12.63 -31.41
N PRO A 461 15.27 13.18 -32.63
CA PRO A 461 15.92 12.53 -33.76
C PRO A 461 17.45 12.63 -33.60
N ALA A 462 18.08 11.52 -33.24
CA ALA A 462 19.51 11.32 -33.41
C ALA A 462 19.63 9.91 -33.99
N GLY A 463 20.03 9.82 -35.26
CA GLY A 463 20.35 8.56 -35.91
C GLY A 463 21.86 8.46 -35.96
N LEU A 464 22.45 7.49 -35.27
CA LEU A 464 23.77 7.00 -35.61
C LEU A 464 23.64 6.29 -36.97
N VAL A 465 23.96 6.99 -38.06
CA VAL A 465 24.20 6.34 -39.35
C VAL A 465 25.56 5.68 -39.26
N THR A 466 25.61 4.46 -38.74
CA THR A 466 26.79 3.61 -38.93
C THR A 466 26.72 3.04 -40.35
N GLN A 467 27.53 3.57 -41.26
CA GLN A 467 27.82 2.89 -42.53
C GLN A 467 28.65 1.62 -42.21
N ASN A 468 27.97 0.54 -41.85
CA ASN A 468 28.61 -0.78 -41.87
C ASN A 468 28.60 -1.26 -43.32
N LYS A 469 29.78 -1.21 -43.94
CA LYS A 469 30.13 -2.02 -45.11
C LYS A 469 30.64 -3.37 -44.65
#